data_AF-A0A7T6XPA4-F1
#
_entry.id   AF-A0A7T6XPA4-F1
#
_cell.length_a   1.000
_cell.length_b   1.000
_cell.length_c   1.000
_cell.angle_alpha   90.00
_cell.angle_beta   90.00
_cell.angle_gamma   90.00
#
_symmetry.space_group_name_H-M   'P 1'
#
loop_
_entity.id
_entity.type
_entity.pdbx_description
1 polymer ?
#
loop_
_entity_poly.entity_id
_entity_poly.type
_entity_poly.pdbx_seq_one_letter_code
_entity_poly.pdbx_strand_id
1 'polypeptide(L)'
;MPITFTPTPKHLPRGLKLQRQTIDWELTKDFFDTYISTSENGFIGAVFHVNSQYHLFVLQPEDARFTILSQLSFFVIAHSEDIWHLFVAHKSTVSLEITTIDTMDTVNFGEMALCRTELMGKRVVNLDSPSWTMPAFSTTTVSDEVVAAVIMMGSMQKYFSYQFALRCGNPSVTLLGERGDWELVVTKLAQLAHLGG
;
A
#
# COMPACT_ATOMS: atom_id res chain seq x y z
N MET A 1 -25.07 -1.72 8.52
CA MET A 1 -25.59 -3.04 8.95
C MET A 1 -25.09 -4.07 7.95
N PRO A 2 -24.40 -5.14 8.36
CA PRO A 2 -24.00 -6.20 7.44
C PRO A 2 -25.24 -6.92 6.89
N ILE A 3 -25.28 -7.11 5.57
CA ILE A 3 -26.35 -7.86 4.90
C ILE A 3 -25.96 -9.33 4.96
N THR A 4 -26.62 -10.11 5.82
CA THR A 4 -26.44 -11.56 5.89
C THR A 4 -27.35 -12.22 4.86
N PHE A 5 -26.78 -12.80 3.81
CA PHE A 5 -27.50 -13.73 2.94
C PHE A 5 -27.59 -15.08 3.65
N THR A 6 -28.78 -15.45 4.13
CA THR A 6 -29.03 -16.81 4.61
C THR A 6 -29.47 -17.68 3.43
N PRO A 7 -28.65 -18.62 2.93
CA PRO A 7 -29.15 -19.61 2.00
C PRO A 7 -30.20 -20.49 2.71
N THR A 8 -31.40 -20.59 2.15
CA THR A 8 -32.43 -21.52 2.65
C THR A 8 -31.93 -22.96 2.53
N PRO A 9 -31.80 -23.72 3.64
CA PRO A 9 -31.19 -25.04 3.60
C PRO A 9 -32.21 -26.06 3.09
N LYS A 10 -31.96 -26.65 1.91
CA LYS A 10 -32.53 -27.94 1.56
C LYS A 10 -31.54 -29.02 2.04
N HIS A 11 -31.91 -29.67 3.14
CA HIS A 11 -31.25 -30.80 3.80
C HIS A 11 -29.89 -30.54 4.49
N LEU A 12 -29.93 -30.46 5.83
CA LEU A 12 -28.75 -30.56 6.71
C LEU A 12 -28.71 -31.96 7.36
N PRO A 13 -27.61 -32.73 7.29
CA PRO A 13 -27.45 -33.93 8.11
C PRO A 13 -27.16 -33.54 9.57
N ARG A 14 -27.78 -34.25 10.52
CA ARG A 14 -27.58 -34.07 11.97
C ARG A 14 -26.16 -34.48 12.38
N GLY A 15 -25.38 -33.57 12.97
CA GLY A 15 -24.19 -33.99 13.73
C GLY A 15 -23.02 -33.03 13.97
N LEU A 16 -22.95 -31.82 13.40
CA LEU A 16 -21.75 -30.97 13.61
C LEU A 16 -21.81 -30.15 14.90
N LYS A 17 -20.94 -30.50 15.87
CA LYS A 17 -20.57 -29.63 16.99
C LYS A 17 -19.60 -28.57 16.50
N LEU A 18 -19.94 -27.29 16.71
CA LEU A 18 -19.06 -26.15 16.48
C LEU A 18 -17.94 -26.13 17.53
N GLN A 19 -16.73 -26.56 17.18
CA GLN A 19 -15.53 -26.20 17.95
C GLN A 19 -15.06 -24.82 17.49
N ARG A 20 -15.08 -23.83 18.40
CA ARG A 20 -14.29 -22.61 18.25
C ARG A 20 -12.84 -22.98 18.49
N GLN A 21 -12.05 -23.05 17.44
CA GLN A 21 -10.59 -22.97 17.56
C GLN A 21 -10.20 -21.50 17.32
N THR A 22 -9.56 -20.91 18.32
CA THR A 22 -8.92 -19.60 18.22
C THR A 22 -7.67 -19.80 17.36
N ILE A 23 -7.62 -19.14 16.19
CA ILE A 23 -6.47 -19.23 15.29
C ILE A 23 -5.34 -18.40 15.90
N ASP A 24 -4.27 -19.09 16.28
CA ASP A 24 -2.97 -18.51 16.63
C ASP A 24 -2.34 -17.92 15.36
N TRP A 25 -1.82 -16.69 15.43
CA TRP A 25 -1.48 -15.89 14.24
C TRP A 25 -0.08 -16.15 13.67
N GLU A 26 0.60 -17.19 14.13
CA GLU A 26 1.85 -17.63 13.53
C GLU A 26 1.57 -18.29 12.18
N LEU A 27 1.77 -17.52 11.10
CA LEU A 27 1.74 -17.95 9.69
C LEU A 27 2.83 -19.01 9.44
N THR A 28 2.58 -20.22 9.91
CA THR A 28 3.42 -21.39 9.74
C THR A 28 3.28 -21.94 8.32
N LYS A 29 4.34 -22.54 7.81
CA LYS A 29 4.39 -23.08 6.44
C LYS A 29 3.24 -24.05 6.13
N ASP A 30 2.79 -24.81 7.12
CA ASP A 30 1.66 -25.74 7.02
C ASP A 30 0.31 -25.03 6.78
N PHE A 31 0.17 -23.76 7.18
CA PHE A 31 -1.02 -22.95 6.88
C PHE A 31 -1.15 -22.70 5.38
N PHE A 32 -0.04 -22.36 4.71
CA PHE A 32 -0.02 -22.10 3.28
C PHE A 32 -0.37 -23.37 2.48
N ASP A 33 0.21 -24.51 2.85
CA ASP A 33 -0.03 -25.77 2.14
C ASP A 33 -1.45 -26.34 2.35
N THR A 34 -2.10 -25.99 3.47
CA THR A 34 -3.43 -26.53 3.81
C THR A 34 -4.57 -25.63 3.33
N TYR A 35 -4.39 -24.30 3.32
CA TYR A 35 -5.48 -23.34 3.09
C TYR A 35 -5.32 -22.50 1.82
N ILE A 36 -4.20 -22.58 1.11
CA ILE A 36 -3.99 -21.82 -0.13
C ILE A 36 -4.09 -22.76 -1.31
N SER A 37 -5.20 -22.64 -2.03
CA SER A 37 -5.41 -23.32 -3.30
C SER A 37 -5.18 -22.33 -4.44
N THR A 38 -4.26 -22.65 -5.35
CA THR A 38 -4.10 -21.89 -6.58
C THR A 38 -5.28 -22.20 -7.51
N SER A 39 -6.00 -21.17 -7.92
CA SER A 39 -7.06 -21.29 -8.91
C SER A 39 -7.02 -20.14 -9.90
N GLU A 40 -7.45 -20.42 -11.13
CA GLU A 40 -7.47 -19.46 -12.24
C GLU A 40 -8.35 -18.23 -11.94
N ASN A 41 -9.25 -18.35 -10.94
CA ASN A 41 -10.06 -17.26 -10.40
C ASN A 41 -10.05 -17.30 -8.86
N GLY A 42 -8.88 -17.05 -8.25
CA GLY A 42 -8.64 -17.15 -6.78
C GLY A 42 -9.80 -16.68 -5.90
N PHE A 43 -10.34 -15.50 -6.17
CA PHE A 43 -11.46 -14.92 -5.42
C PHE A 43 -12.77 -15.74 -5.56
N ILE A 44 -13.16 -16.08 -6.80
CA ILE A 44 -14.39 -16.85 -7.07
C ILE A 44 -14.24 -18.28 -6.53
N GLY A 45 -13.06 -18.89 -6.71
CA GLY A 45 -12.73 -20.20 -6.17
C GLY A 45 -12.85 -20.23 -4.64
N ALA A 46 -12.35 -19.20 -3.96
CA ALA A 46 -12.48 -19.08 -2.51
C ALA A 46 -13.95 -18.99 -2.06
N VAL A 47 -14.75 -18.12 -2.71
CA VAL A 47 -16.20 -17.99 -2.41
C VAL A 47 -16.92 -19.33 -2.60
N PHE A 48 -16.64 -20.03 -3.71
CA PHE A 48 -17.25 -21.32 -4.01
C PHE A 48 -16.86 -22.39 -2.98
N HIS A 49 -15.58 -22.49 -2.65
CA HIS A 49 -15.05 -23.49 -1.72
C HIS A 49 -15.64 -23.31 -0.31
N VAL A 50 -15.65 -22.08 0.21
CA VAL A 50 -16.19 -21.77 1.54
C VAL A 50 -17.70 -22.03 1.60
N ASN A 51 -18.44 -21.69 0.53
CA ASN A 51 -19.86 -21.98 0.42
C ASN A 51 -20.15 -23.50 0.43
N SER A 52 -19.31 -24.30 -0.22
CA SER A 52 -19.46 -25.76 -0.24
C SER A 52 -19.17 -26.44 1.11
N GLN A 53 -18.36 -25.81 1.97
CA GLN A 53 -17.94 -26.37 3.26
C GLN A 53 -18.72 -25.83 4.48
N TYR A 54 -19.79 -25.05 4.26
CA TYR A 54 -20.61 -24.43 5.32
C TYR A 54 -19.81 -23.57 6.32
N HIS A 55 -18.66 -23.05 5.92
CA HIS A 55 -17.85 -22.18 6.76
C HIS A 55 -18.40 -20.75 6.75
N LEU A 56 -18.26 -20.04 7.87
CA LEU A 56 -18.63 -18.63 7.98
C LEU A 56 -17.69 -17.80 7.11
N PHE A 57 -18.26 -17.18 6.07
CA PHE A 57 -17.56 -16.29 5.15
C PHE A 57 -17.93 -14.84 5.47
N VAL A 58 -16.95 -14.03 5.86
CA VAL A 58 -17.13 -12.57 5.99
C VAL A 58 -16.41 -11.95 4.81
N LEU A 59 -17.18 -11.38 3.89
CA LEU A 59 -16.66 -10.67 2.73
C LEU A 59 -16.86 -9.17 2.93
N GLN A 60 -15.77 -8.42 2.84
CA GLN A 60 -15.85 -6.97 2.83
C GLN A 60 -16.01 -6.46 1.38
N PRO A 61 -16.77 -5.39 1.14
CA PRO A 61 -16.86 -4.76 -0.18
C PRO A 61 -15.48 -4.40 -0.77
N GLU A 62 -14.53 -4.08 0.09
CA GLU A 62 -13.13 -3.78 -0.24
C GLU A 62 -12.44 -4.96 -0.94
N ASP A 63 -12.65 -6.20 -0.49
CA ASP A 63 -12.02 -7.39 -1.06
C ASP A 63 -12.38 -7.58 -2.55
N ALA A 64 -13.67 -7.40 -2.86
CA ALA A 64 -14.15 -7.45 -4.23
C ALA A 64 -13.60 -6.28 -5.06
N ARG A 65 -13.53 -5.08 -4.47
CA ARG A 65 -13.00 -3.88 -5.14
C ARG A 65 -11.53 -4.03 -5.49
N PHE A 66 -10.71 -4.50 -4.55
CA PHE A 66 -9.28 -4.71 -4.76
C PHE A 66 -9.01 -5.80 -5.78
N THR A 67 -9.84 -6.85 -5.82
CA THR A 67 -9.76 -7.88 -6.86
C THR A 67 -9.96 -7.26 -8.25
N ILE A 68 -11.01 -6.44 -8.43
CA ILE A 68 -11.30 -5.77 -9.71
C ILE A 68 -10.18 -4.80 -10.09
N LEU A 69 -9.72 -3.97 -9.14
CA LEU A 69 -8.64 -3.00 -9.37
C LEU A 69 -7.32 -3.69 -9.73
N SER A 70 -7.01 -4.82 -9.10
CA SER A 70 -5.79 -5.59 -9.41
C SER A 70 -5.83 -6.17 -10.82
N GLN A 71 -6.98 -6.72 -11.24
CA GLN A 71 -7.13 -7.22 -12.62
C GLN A 71 -7.04 -6.09 -13.65
N LEU A 72 -7.66 -4.95 -13.35
CA LEU A 72 -7.55 -3.77 -14.20
C LEU A 72 -6.10 -3.25 -14.26
N SER A 73 -5.37 -3.29 -13.14
CA SER A 73 -3.95 -2.92 -13.08
C SER A 73 -3.12 -3.74 -14.07
N PHE A 74 -3.28 -5.07 -14.06
CA PHE A 74 -2.59 -5.95 -14.99
C PHE A 74 -2.93 -5.66 -16.44
N PHE A 75 -4.20 -5.41 -16.74
CA PHE A 75 -4.65 -5.02 -18.07
C PHE A 75 -4.01 -3.70 -18.53
N VAL A 76 -4.02 -2.67 -17.66
CA VAL A 76 -3.43 -1.37 -17.97
C VAL A 76 -1.93 -1.48 -18.23
N ILE A 77 -1.22 -2.27 -17.43
CA ILE A 77 0.22 -2.50 -17.61
C ILE A 77 0.49 -3.21 -18.95
N ALA A 78 -0.29 -4.25 -19.27
CA ALA A 78 -0.13 -5.05 -20.49
C ALA A 78 -0.43 -4.27 -21.78
N HIS A 79 -1.42 -3.38 -21.75
CA HIS A 79 -1.88 -2.60 -22.90
C HIS A 79 -1.50 -1.12 -22.82
N SER A 80 -0.46 -0.80 -22.05
CA SER A 80 -0.15 0.59 -21.66
C SER A 80 0.11 1.52 -22.84
N GLU A 81 0.66 1.02 -23.95
CA GLU A 81 0.91 1.78 -25.18
C GLU A 81 -0.39 2.12 -25.94
N ASP A 82 -1.31 1.17 -26.03
CA ASP A 82 -2.57 1.31 -26.79
C ASP A 82 -3.53 2.29 -26.11
N ILE A 83 -3.60 2.24 -24.78
CA ILE A 83 -4.54 3.04 -23.97
C ILE A 83 -3.91 4.33 -23.43
N TRP A 84 -2.66 4.64 -23.80
CA TRP A 84 -1.89 5.78 -23.29
C TRP A 84 -2.66 7.10 -23.31
N HIS A 85 -3.29 7.39 -24.45
CA HIS A 85 -4.04 8.61 -24.72
C HIS A 85 -5.29 8.77 -23.83
N LEU A 86 -5.81 7.67 -23.26
CA LEU A 86 -6.95 7.71 -22.35
C LEU A 86 -6.53 8.23 -20.97
N PHE A 87 -5.33 7.90 -20.51
CA PHE A 87 -4.88 8.26 -19.16
C PHE A 87 -4.10 9.58 -19.13
N VAL A 88 -3.26 9.84 -20.14
CA VAL A 88 -2.27 10.92 -20.06
C VAL A 88 -2.13 11.67 -21.39
N ALA A 89 -2.20 13.02 -21.35
CA ALA A 89 -2.07 13.87 -22.55
C ALA A 89 -0.64 13.97 -23.11
N HIS A 90 0.38 13.60 -22.33
CA HIS A 90 1.79 13.72 -22.69
C HIS A 90 2.42 12.34 -22.94
N LYS A 91 3.30 12.23 -23.94
CA LYS A 91 3.88 10.94 -24.42
C LYS A 91 5.16 10.51 -23.70
N SER A 92 5.58 11.22 -22.67
CA SER A 92 6.79 10.94 -21.88
C SER A 92 6.42 10.50 -20.47
N THR A 93 7.22 9.64 -19.84
CA THR A 93 7.02 9.33 -18.41
C THR A 93 7.28 10.58 -17.57
N VAL A 94 6.37 10.92 -16.65
CA VAL A 94 6.52 12.05 -15.72
C VAL A 94 7.03 11.56 -14.37
N SER A 95 8.09 12.17 -13.84
CA SER A 95 8.53 11.91 -12.48
C SER A 95 7.63 12.63 -11.47
N LEU A 96 7.18 11.88 -10.48
CA LEU A 96 6.52 12.38 -9.28
C LEU A 96 7.49 12.18 -8.13
N GLU A 97 8.07 13.27 -7.63
CA GLU A 97 9.00 13.28 -6.50
C GLU A 97 8.30 13.83 -5.26
N ILE A 98 8.45 13.13 -4.14
CA ILE A 98 8.05 13.62 -2.82
C ILE A 98 9.31 13.64 -1.97
N THR A 99 9.59 14.80 -1.40
CA THR A 99 10.72 15.00 -0.48
C THR A 99 10.17 15.19 0.93
N THR A 100 10.64 14.38 1.87
CA THR A 100 10.26 14.51 3.29
C THR A 100 11.51 14.53 4.17
N ILE A 101 11.45 15.25 5.28
CA ILE A 101 12.52 15.32 6.28
C ILE A 101 12.25 14.24 7.33
N ASP A 102 12.31 12.99 6.89
CA ASP A 102 12.11 11.82 7.75
C ASP A 102 13.23 10.81 7.52
N THR A 103 13.45 9.96 8.51
CA THR A 103 14.33 8.80 8.39
C THR A 103 13.54 7.58 7.88
N MET A 104 14.25 6.58 7.36
CA MET A 104 13.66 5.30 6.95
C MET A 104 12.78 4.67 8.04
N ASP A 105 13.12 4.88 9.32
CA ASP A 105 12.42 4.30 10.48
C ASP A 105 11.18 5.10 10.91
N THR A 106 11.05 6.35 10.47
CA THR A 106 9.98 7.26 10.90
C THR A 106 9.01 7.63 9.77
N VAL A 107 9.42 7.42 8.52
CA VAL A 107 8.61 7.81 7.36
C VAL A 107 7.37 6.93 7.20
N ASN A 108 6.22 7.58 6.99
CA ASN A 108 4.96 6.90 6.71
C ASN A 108 4.78 6.69 5.19
N PHE A 109 5.12 5.49 4.71
CA PHE A 109 4.93 5.14 3.29
C PHE A 109 3.47 5.14 2.83
N GLY A 110 2.52 4.86 3.73
CA GLY A 110 1.10 4.87 3.40
C GLY A 110 0.62 6.29 3.07
N GLU A 111 0.99 7.25 3.90
CA GLU A 111 0.70 8.67 3.67
C GLU A 111 1.37 9.19 2.39
N MET A 112 2.62 8.79 2.13
CA MET A 112 3.30 9.13 0.90
C MET A 112 2.61 8.55 -0.35
N ALA A 113 2.08 7.32 -0.27
CA ALA A 113 1.33 6.69 -1.36
C ALA A 113 -0.01 7.41 -1.64
N LEU A 114 -0.71 7.85 -0.59
CA LEU A 114 -1.92 8.66 -0.72
C LEU A 114 -1.64 10.01 -1.38
N CYS A 115 -0.61 10.72 -0.90
CA CYS A 115 -0.18 12.01 -1.47
C CYS A 115 0.23 11.88 -2.95
N ARG A 116 0.95 10.81 -3.30
CA ARG A 116 1.29 10.45 -4.70
C ARG A 116 0.06 10.29 -5.57
N THR A 117 -0.94 9.59 -5.06
CA THR A 117 -2.18 9.31 -5.79
C THR A 117 -2.97 10.60 -6.07
N GLU A 118 -2.97 11.54 -5.13
CA GLU A 118 -3.55 12.87 -5.33
C GLU A 118 -2.81 13.67 -6.43
N LEU A 119 -1.47 13.68 -6.40
CA LEU A 119 -0.66 14.34 -7.42
C LEU A 119 -0.85 13.73 -8.81
N MET A 120 -1.03 12.42 -8.87
CA MET A 120 -1.32 11.70 -10.10
C MET A 120 -2.70 12.09 -10.66
N GLY A 121 -3.73 12.17 -9.80
CA GLY A 121 -5.07 12.62 -10.18
C GLY A 121 -5.11 14.00 -10.84
N LYS A 122 -4.19 14.91 -10.46
CA LYS A 122 -4.07 16.25 -11.06
C LYS A 122 -3.49 16.24 -12.49
N ARG A 123 -2.87 15.15 -12.92
CA ARG A 123 -2.16 15.04 -14.22
C ARG A 123 -2.82 14.06 -15.20
N VAL A 124 -3.80 13.29 -14.74
CA VAL A 124 -4.57 12.35 -15.53
C VAL A 124 -5.76 13.07 -16.19
N VAL A 125 -6.00 12.83 -17.47
CA VAL A 125 -6.83 13.70 -18.31
C VAL A 125 -8.31 13.27 -18.39
N ASN A 126 -8.62 11.97 -18.30
CA ASN A 126 -9.99 11.45 -18.48
C ASN A 126 -10.53 10.63 -17.31
N LEU A 127 -9.92 10.74 -16.12
CA LEU A 127 -10.55 10.21 -14.92
C LEU A 127 -11.28 11.38 -14.25
N ASP A 128 -12.60 11.49 -14.48
CA ASP A 128 -13.47 12.57 -13.97
C ASP A 128 -13.39 12.80 -12.46
N SER A 129 -12.71 11.93 -11.70
CA SER A 129 -12.18 12.21 -10.37
C SER A 129 -11.28 11.05 -9.90
N PRO A 130 -10.15 11.28 -9.19
CA PRO A 130 -9.43 10.23 -8.46
C PRO A 130 -10.30 9.47 -7.43
N SER A 131 -11.52 9.95 -7.15
CA SER A 131 -12.48 9.28 -6.27
C SER A 131 -13.07 8.00 -6.84
N TRP A 132 -13.03 7.73 -8.15
CA TRP A 132 -13.56 6.46 -8.63
C TRP A 132 -12.62 5.30 -8.31
N THR A 133 -11.31 5.49 -8.18
CA THR A 133 -10.39 4.39 -7.87
C THR A 133 -10.31 4.10 -6.37
N MET A 134 -10.45 5.12 -5.52
CA MET A 134 -10.40 4.97 -4.07
C MET A 134 -11.68 4.29 -3.53
N PRO A 135 -11.56 3.33 -2.60
CA PRO A 135 -12.72 2.78 -1.91
C PRO A 135 -13.38 3.87 -1.06
N ALA A 136 -14.71 3.90 -1.05
CA ALA A 136 -15.50 4.84 -0.27
C ALA A 136 -16.74 4.13 0.31
N PHE A 137 -16.56 2.91 0.78
CA PHE A 137 -17.62 2.14 1.43
C PHE A 137 -17.70 2.50 2.92
N SER A 138 -18.83 2.18 3.56
CA SER A 138 -19.01 2.43 4.99
C SER A 138 -18.05 1.65 5.90
N THR A 139 -17.37 0.65 5.34
CA THR A 139 -16.40 -0.23 6.01
C THR A 139 -14.94 0.15 5.73
N THR A 140 -14.71 1.16 4.88
CA THR A 140 -13.38 1.51 4.41
C THR A 140 -12.55 2.11 5.54
N THR A 141 -11.33 1.57 5.70
CA THR A 141 -10.34 2.01 6.67
C THR A 141 -9.17 2.75 5.99
N VAL A 142 -8.34 3.41 6.78
CA VAL A 142 -7.10 4.06 6.27
C VAL A 142 -6.18 3.05 5.58
N SER A 143 -6.11 1.81 6.08
CA SER A 143 -5.32 0.75 5.44
C SER A 143 -5.86 0.40 4.06
N ASP A 144 -7.19 0.37 3.89
CA ASP A 144 -7.84 0.10 2.61
C ASP A 144 -7.55 1.21 1.58
N GLU A 145 -7.53 2.46 2.03
CA GLU A 145 -7.14 3.61 1.20
C GLU A 145 -5.68 3.49 0.75
N VAL A 146 -4.76 3.12 1.65
CA VAL A 146 -3.34 2.92 1.31
C VAL A 146 -3.17 1.77 0.31
N VAL A 147 -3.87 0.65 0.50
CA VAL A 147 -3.83 -0.48 -0.45
C VAL A 147 -4.32 -0.05 -1.83
N ALA A 148 -5.43 0.68 -1.91
CA ALA A 148 -5.95 1.22 -3.16
C ALA A 148 -4.95 2.15 -3.85
N ALA A 149 -4.31 3.05 -3.08
CA ALA A 149 -3.30 3.97 -3.58
C ALA A 149 -2.09 3.23 -4.17
N VAL A 150 -1.59 2.20 -3.49
CA VAL A 150 -0.47 1.37 -3.97
C VAL A 150 -0.84 0.62 -5.25
N ILE A 151 -2.03 0.01 -5.32
CA ILE A 151 -2.52 -0.67 -6.53
C ILE A 151 -2.59 0.32 -7.70
N MET A 152 -3.09 1.54 -7.46
CA MET A 152 -3.21 2.57 -8.49
C MET A 152 -1.83 3.04 -8.98
N MET A 153 -0.90 3.29 -8.05
CA MET A 153 0.48 3.64 -8.39
C MET A 153 1.14 2.55 -9.25
N GLY A 154 0.97 1.27 -8.87
CA GLY A 154 1.47 0.13 -9.64
C GLY A 154 0.85 0.04 -11.03
N SER A 155 -0.46 0.27 -11.15
CA SER A 155 -1.19 0.27 -12.43
C SER A 155 -0.61 1.29 -13.41
N MET A 156 -0.21 2.46 -12.90
CA MET A 156 0.24 3.59 -13.72
C MET A 156 1.77 3.74 -13.82
N GLN A 157 2.54 2.74 -13.37
CA GLN A 157 4.01 2.79 -13.34
C GLN A 157 4.68 2.98 -14.73
N LYS A 158 3.96 2.73 -15.83
CA LYS A 158 4.45 2.99 -17.20
C LYS A 158 4.30 4.46 -17.60
N TYR A 159 3.37 5.17 -16.98
CA TYR A 159 3.09 6.59 -17.24
C TYR A 159 3.84 7.51 -16.27
N PHE A 160 4.04 7.07 -15.02
CA PHE A 160 4.69 7.85 -13.97
C PHE A 160 5.90 7.13 -13.38
N SER A 161 6.96 7.88 -13.09
CA SER A 161 8.09 7.43 -12.30
C SER A 161 7.98 7.94 -10.88
N TYR A 162 8.28 7.08 -9.90
CA TYR A 162 8.05 7.33 -8.48
C TYR A 162 9.39 7.33 -7.73
N GLN A 163 9.75 8.46 -7.11
CA GLN A 163 10.99 8.56 -6.33
C GLN A 163 10.76 9.21 -4.97
N PHE A 164 11.07 8.50 -3.88
CA PHE A 164 11.02 9.07 -2.53
C PHE A 164 12.41 9.61 -2.17
N ALA A 165 12.47 10.89 -1.82
CA ALA A 165 13.69 11.54 -1.36
C ALA A 165 13.57 11.77 0.15
N LEU A 166 14.22 10.89 0.93
CA LEU A 166 14.35 11.07 2.37
C LEU A 166 15.54 11.99 2.64
N ARG A 167 15.28 13.18 3.18
CA ARG A 167 16.35 14.04 3.67
C ARG A 167 16.59 13.69 5.13
N CYS A 168 17.75 13.10 5.41
CA CYS A 168 18.22 12.92 6.78
C CYS A 168 18.50 14.29 7.40
N GLY A 169 17.52 14.87 8.08
CA GLY A 169 17.76 16.00 8.97
C GLY A 169 18.33 15.46 10.27
N ASN A 170 19.55 15.83 10.66
CA ASN A 170 19.96 15.67 12.05
C ASN A 170 18.98 16.50 12.90
N PRO A 171 18.11 15.88 13.70
CA PRO A 171 16.99 16.60 14.32
C PRO A 171 17.46 17.59 15.40
N SER A 172 18.71 17.47 15.86
CA SER A 172 19.39 18.47 16.66
C SER A 172 20.88 18.12 16.75
N VAL A 173 21.76 19.12 16.77
CA VAL A 173 23.16 18.94 17.19
C VAL A 173 23.31 19.63 18.53
N THR A 174 23.37 18.83 19.60
CA THR A 174 23.66 19.35 20.94
C THR A 174 25.17 19.48 21.10
N LEU A 175 25.67 20.71 21.02
CA LEU A 175 27.05 21.02 21.35
C LEU A 175 27.20 20.96 22.88
N LEU A 176 27.94 19.95 23.37
CA LEU A 176 28.30 19.85 24.77
C LEU A 176 29.54 20.71 25.05
N GLY A 177 29.65 21.23 26.28
CA GLY A 177 30.73 22.15 26.68
C GLY A 177 30.29 23.61 26.72
N GLU A 178 31.04 24.41 27.46
CA GLU A 178 30.79 25.84 27.59
C GLU A 178 31.39 26.62 26.42
N ARG A 179 31.03 27.89 26.27
CA ARG A 179 31.59 28.78 25.23
C ARG A 179 33.13 28.72 25.20
N GLY A 180 33.76 28.70 26.37
CA GLY A 180 35.23 28.65 26.50
C GLY A 180 35.84 27.38 25.91
N ASP A 181 35.15 26.24 25.99
CA ASP A 181 35.61 24.98 25.39
C ASP A 181 35.67 25.09 23.86
N TRP A 182 34.67 25.74 23.27
CA TRP A 182 34.59 25.95 21.82
C TRP A 182 35.61 27.00 21.33
N GLU A 183 35.87 28.05 22.11
CA GLU A 183 36.96 29.00 21.85
C GLU A 183 38.34 28.33 21.92
N LEU A 184 38.52 27.40 22.85
CA LEU A 184 39.75 26.60 22.97
C LEU A 184 39.94 25.65 21.78
N VAL A 185 38.86 25.04 21.27
CA VAL A 185 38.91 24.20 20.07
C VAL A 185 39.41 25.01 18.86
N VAL A 186 38.90 26.23 18.65
CA VAL A 186 39.36 27.11 17.57
C VAL A 186 40.84 27.45 17.71
N THR A 187 41.29 27.74 18.93
CA THR A 187 42.70 28.06 19.22
C THR A 187 43.61 26.87 18.93
N LYS A 188 43.18 25.65 19.28
CA LYS A 188 43.93 24.41 19.00
C LYS A 188 43.96 24.06 17.51
N LEU A 189 42.87 24.32 16.78
CA LEU A 189 42.82 24.13 15.32
C LEU A 189 43.85 25.02 14.60
N ALA A 190 44.05 26.26 15.06
CA ALA A 190 45.05 27.16 14.51
C ALA A 190 46.50 26.62 14.66
N GLN A 191 46.76 25.90 15.76
CA GLN A 191 48.05 25.22 15.97
C GLN A 191 48.22 23.99 15.09
N LEU A 192 47.14 23.23 14.86
CA LEU A 192 47.15 22.08 13.95
C LEU A 192 47.36 22.48 12.49
N ALA A 193 46.92 23.68 12.08
CA ALA A 193 47.17 24.20 10.73
C ALA A 193 48.67 24.33 10.38
N HIS A 194 49.56 24.45 11.38
CA HIS A 194 51.00 24.48 11.16
C HIS A 194 51.63 23.10 10.89
N LEU A 195 50.90 22.01 11.13
CA LEU A 195 51.39 20.63 10.92
C LEU A 195 51.03 20.05 9.55
N GLY A 196 50.16 20.72 8.78
CA GLY A 196 49.67 20.27 7.48
C GLY A 196 50.32 20.95 6.27
N GLY A 197 51.55 21.45 6.43
CA GLY A 197 52.37 22.00 5.34
C GLY A 197 53.20 20.94 4.63
#